data_AF-A0A8T4W522-F1
#
_entry.id   AF-A0A8T4W522-F1
#
_cell.length_a   1.000
_cell.length_b   1.000
_cell.length_c   1.000
_cell.angle_alpha   90.00
_cell.angle_beta   90.00
_cell.angle_gamma   90.00
#
_symmetry.space_group_name_H-M   'P 1'
#
loop_
_entity.id
_entity.type
_entity.pdbx_description
1 polymer ?
#
loop_
_entity_poly.entity_id
_entity_poly.type
_entity_poly.pdbx_seq_one_letter_code
_entity_poly.pdbx_strand_id
1 'polypeptide(L)'
;MSLSERKLELLKANENTERKDIHLAQKIDNEELETAKKDDIIRIRKLIRETGREIHKMKGFVRLKQLGEKIKCGYMKPKHEVGFMVADWFARRFLGDVIVMGNEEKSWISVYTEEGITHEKRESLKRALEKLKDHLEIENETNLEDVWKIYYKSQYSEERKNKELFRKNMPEKYIKRTKNKIEKEFKSRKLDEY
;
A
#
# COMPACT_ATOMS: atom_id res chain seq x y z
N MET A 1 21.46 22.90 6.12
CA MET A 1 21.60 21.41 6.12
C MET A 1 20.61 20.88 5.09
N SER A 2 20.99 20.17 4.03
CA SER A 2 20.05 19.84 2.93
C SER A 2 18.78 19.14 3.42
N LEU A 3 17.69 19.25 2.66
CA LEU A 3 16.44 18.55 2.95
C LEU A 3 16.71 17.06 3.22
N SER A 4 16.12 16.50 4.28
CA SER A 4 16.34 15.09 4.63
C SER A 4 16.01 14.18 3.44
N GLU A 5 16.85 13.18 3.18
CA GLU A 5 16.67 12.22 2.08
C GLU A 5 15.27 11.61 2.10
N ARG A 6 14.76 11.29 3.30
CA ARG A 6 13.43 10.73 3.49
C ARG A 6 12.31 11.64 2.98
N LYS A 7 12.37 12.95 3.25
CA LYS A 7 11.36 13.90 2.76
C LYS A 7 11.41 14.04 1.24
N LEU A 8 12.61 14.03 0.66
CA LEU A 8 12.78 14.06 -0.79
C LEU A 8 12.23 12.78 -1.45
N GLU A 9 12.43 11.62 -0.83
CA GLU A 9 11.87 10.34 -1.26
C GLU A 9 10.34 10.36 -1.23
N LEU A 10 9.73 10.88 -0.15
CA LEU A 10 8.27 11.04 -0.04
C LEU A 10 7.70 11.99 -1.09
N LEU A 11 8.42 13.07 -1.40
CA LEU A 11 8.05 13.99 -2.46
C LEU A 11 8.09 13.29 -3.83
N LYS A 12 9.20 12.63 -4.16
CA LYS A 12 9.37 11.92 -5.44
C LYS A 12 8.34 10.81 -5.66
N ALA A 13 7.88 10.16 -4.58
CA ALA A 13 6.87 9.12 -4.66
C ALA A 13 5.45 9.64 -4.96
N ASN A 14 5.15 10.92 -4.68
CA ASN A 14 3.83 11.48 -4.97
C ASN A 14 3.63 11.64 -6.49
N GLU A 15 2.54 11.11 -7.01
CA GLU A 15 2.21 11.17 -8.45
C GLU A 15 2.00 12.60 -8.97
N ASN A 16 1.67 13.55 -8.09
CA ASN A 16 1.41 14.96 -8.44
C ASN A 16 2.66 15.83 -8.35
N THR A 17 3.81 15.25 -8.03
CA THR A 17 5.08 15.98 -7.92
C THR A 17 5.57 16.38 -9.30
N GLU A 18 5.88 17.67 -9.45
CA GLU A 18 6.47 18.22 -10.66
C GLU A 18 7.99 18.33 -10.54
N ARG A 19 8.70 18.43 -11.67
CA ARG A 19 10.16 18.62 -11.69
C ARG A 19 10.61 19.86 -10.92
N LYS A 20 9.81 20.94 -10.98
CA LYS A 20 10.08 22.19 -10.25
C LYS A 20 10.03 21.99 -8.73
N ASP A 21 9.11 21.14 -8.25
CA ASP A 21 8.95 20.84 -6.82
C ASP A 21 10.21 20.13 -6.29
N ILE A 22 10.73 19.16 -7.05
CA ILE A 22 11.96 18.43 -6.71
C ILE A 22 13.18 19.36 -6.73
N HIS A 23 13.30 20.19 -7.76
CA HIS A 23 14.43 21.12 -7.90
C HIS A 23 14.48 22.14 -6.76
N LEU A 24 13.32 22.68 -6.37
CA LEU A 24 13.20 23.58 -5.22
C LEU A 24 13.51 22.84 -3.92
N ALA A 25 12.96 21.63 -3.73
CA ALA A 25 13.18 20.81 -2.54
C ALA A 25 14.65 20.45 -2.30
N GLN A 26 15.46 20.34 -3.36
CA GLN A 26 16.91 20.10 -3.26
C GLN A 26 17.71 21.31 -2.79
N LYS A 27 17.18 22.53 -2.96
CA LYS A 27 17.85 23.80 -2.65
C LYS A 27 17.51 24.35 -1.27
N ILE A 28 16.44 23.88 -0.67
CA ILE A 28 15.96 24.31 0.65
C ILE A 28 16.38 23.30 1.72
N ASP A 29 16.43 23.74 2.98
CA ASP A 29 16.65 22.87 4.11
C ASP A 29 15.34 22.46 4.81
N ASN A 30 15.46 21.63 5.86
CA ASN A 30 14.29 21.18 6.63
C ASN A 30 13.60 22.33 7.36
N GLU A 31 14.34 23.34 7.82
CA GLU A 31 13.77 24.46 8.59
C GLU A 31 12.96 25.38 7.67
N GLU A 32 13.51 25.74 6.52
CA GLU A 32 12.82 26.51 5.50
C GLU A 32 11.59 25.76 4.99
N LEU A 33 11.69 24.44 4.79
CA LEU A 33 10.54 23.63 4.40
C LEU A 33 9.39 23.76 5.40
N GLU A 34 9.64 23.68 6.71
CA GLU A 34 8.59 23.68 7.73
C GLU A 34 8.00 25.08 7.99
N THR A 35 8.84 26.12 7.94
CA THR A 35 8.47 27.48 8.40
C THR A 35 8.02 28.41 7.27
N ALA A 36 8.58 28.26 6.06
CA ALA A 36 8.36 29.25 5.01
C ALA A 36 6.92 29.23 4.48
N LYS A 37 6.38 30.43 4.25
CA LYS A 37 5.00 30.66 3.77
C LYS A 37 4.90 30.88 2.25
N LYS A 38 5.96 30.55 1.49
CA LYS A 38 5.94 30.59 0.02
C LYS A 38 5.00 29.49 -0.51
N ASP A 39 4.17 29.81 -1.50
CA ASP A 39 3.18 28.87 -2.04
C ASP A 39 3.79 27.56 -2.56
N ASP A 40 4.94 27.63 -3.23
CA ASP A 40 5.66 26.44 -3.70
C ASP A 40 6.13 25.54 -2.54
N ILE A 41 6.58 26.13 -1.43
CA ILE A 41 7.02 25.38 -0.24
C ILE A 41 5.80 24.78 0.49
N ILE A 42 4.69 25.52 0.57
CA ILE A 42 3.42 25.01 1.11
C ILE A 42 2.95 23.81 0.28
N ARG A 43 3.03 23.90 -1.04
CA ARG A 43 2.71 22.80 -1.97
C ARG A 43 3.60 21.59 -1.71
N ILE A 44 4.92 21.75 -1.66
CA ILE A 44 5.87 20.65 -1.38
C ILE A 44 5.52 19.96 -0.06
N ARG A 45 5.26 20.72 1.01
CA ARG A 45 4.83 20.16 2.30
C ARG A 45 3.55 19.36 2.18
N LYS A 46 2.56 19.86 1.42
CA LYS A 46 1.29 19.16 1.20
C LYS A 46 1.53 17.81 0.50
N LEU A 47 2.32 17.78 -0.56
CA LEU A 47 2.66 16.55 -1.30
C LEU A 47 3.36 15.52 -0.41
N ILE A 48 4.37 15.94 0.36
CA ILE A 48 5.08 15.07 1.31
C ILE A 48 4.11 14.48 2.35
N ARG A 49 3.23 15.33 2.92
CA ARG A 49 2.23 14.88 3.91
C ARG A 49 1.23 13.91 3.31
N GLU A 50 0.77 14.12 2.07
CA GLU A 50 -0.14 13.21 1.38
C GLU A 50 0.49 11.82 1.20
N THR A 51 1.72 11.75 0.69
CA THR A 51 2.47 10.49 0.58
C THR A 51 2.68 9.82 1.93
N GLY A 52 3.09 10.59 2.94
CA GLY A 52 3.30 10.08 4.31
C GLY A 52 2.03 9.51 4.93
N ARG A 53 0.88 10.18 4.73
CA ARG A 53 -0.44 9.70 5.19
C ARG A 53 -0.83 8.39 4.49
N GLU A 54 -0.58 8.28 3.18
CA GLU A 54 -0.86 7.04 2.46
C GLU A 54 -0.01 5.88 2.99
N ILE A 55 1.30 6.09 3.20
CA ILE A 55 2.18 5.07 3.80
C ILE A 55 1.66 4.65 5.17
N HIS A 56 1.33 5.61 6.04
CA HIS A 56 0.79 5.32 7.36
C HIS A 56 -0.51 4.51 7.28
N LYS A 57 -1.42 4.91 6.38
CA LYS A 57 -2.67 4.20 6.09
C LYS A 57 -2.38 2.75 5.68
N MET A 58 -1.49 2.53 4.72
CA MET A 58 -1.17 1.19 4.24
C MET A 58 -0.54 0.32 5.33
N LYS A 59 0.39 0.86 6.13
CA LYS A 59 0.98 0.11 7.27
C LYS A 59 -0.07 -0.34 8.29
N GLY A 60 -1.08 0.50 8.56
CA GLY A 60 -2.14 0.20 9.52
C GLY A 60 -3.23 -0.73 9.00
N PHE A 61 -3.49 -0.74 7.69
CA PHE A 61 -4.64 -1.42 7.09
C PHE A 61 -4.30 -2.64 6.25
N VAL A 62 -3.08 -2.75 5.72
CA VAL A 62 -2.66 -3.96 5.03
C VAL A 62 -2.65 -5.11 6.04
N ARG A 63 -3.14 -6.27 5.60
CA ARG A 63 -3.15 -7.51 6.37
C ARG A 63 -2.31 -8.52 5.62
N LEU A 64 -1.41 -9.15 6.36
CA LEU A 64 -0.54 -10.18 5.85
C LEU A 64 -1.20 -11.55 6.03
N LYS A 65 -1.19 -12.36 4.97
CA LYS A 65 -1.48 -13.78 5.01
C LYS A 65 -0.17 -14.53 4.79
N GLN A 66 0.14 -15.43 5.70
CA GLN A 66 1.24 -16.36 5.54
C GLN A 66 0.91 -17.35 4.41
N LEU A 67 1.90 -17.62 3.56
CA LEU A 67 1.85 -18.60 2.49
C LEU A 67 3.08 -19.51 2.60
N GLY A 68 2.87 -20.79 2.86
CA GLY A 68 3.97 -21.70 3.20
C GLY A 68 4.76 -21.18 4.41
N GLU A 69 6.04 -21.52 4.49
CA GLU A 69 6.86 -21.19 5.66
C GLU A 69 7.45 -19.78 5.64
N LYS A 70 7.82 -19.26 4.45
CA LYS A 70 8.63 -18.04 4.34
C LYS A 70 7.98 -16.88 3.58
N ILE A 71 6.78 -17.04 3.03
CA ILE A 71 6.12 -15.97 2.27
C ILE A 71 5.02 -15.34 3.11
N LYS A 72 5.03 -14.01 3.19
CA LYS A 72 3.89 -13.23 3.66
C LYS A 72 3.39 -12.34 2.55
N CYS A 73 2.11 -12.47 2.23
CA CYS A 73 1.49 -11.71 1.16
C CYS A 73 0.37 -10.79 1.66
N GLY A 74 0.18 -9.65 1.01
CA GLY A 74 -0.84 -8.68 1.39
C GLY A 74 -1.38 -7.90 0.20
N TYR A 75 -2.69 -7.62 0.23
CA TYR A 75 -3.31 -6.77 -0.77
C TYR A 75 -3.07 -5.30 -0.44
N MET A 76 -2.61 -4.54 -1.43
CA MET A 76 -2.60 -3.07 -1.39
C MET A 76 -2.62 -2.47 -2.78
N LYS A 77 -3.30 -1.34 -2.92
CA LYS A 77 -3.29 -0.57 -4.16
C LYS A 77 -3.10 0.92 -3.84
N PRO A 78 -1.84 1.34 -3.69
CA PRO A 78 -1.51 2.74 -3.44
C PRO A 78 -1.79 3.61 -4.65
N LYS A 79 -2.09 4.88 -4.37
CA LYS A 79 -2.22 5.98 -5.32
C LYS A 79 -0.83 6.49 -5.71
N HIS A 80 0.06 6.68 -4.74
CA HIS A 80 1.42 7.14 -4.96
C HIS A 80 2.39 5.94 -5.10
N GLU A 81 3.61 6.17 -5.60
CA GLU A 81 4.63 5.11 -5.74
C GLU A 81 5.30 4.80 -4.38
N VAL A 82 4.49 4.35 -3.43
CA VAL A 82 4.89 4.06 -2.04
C VAL A 82 5.02 2.56 -1.75
N GLY A 83 4.80 1.72 -2.75
CA GLY A 83 4.67 0.27 -2.53
C GLY A 83 5.90 -0.36 -1.88
N PHE A 84 7.10 -0.02 -2.34
CA PHE A 84 8.34 -0.49 -1.69
C PHE A 84 8.51 0.07 -0.29
N MET A 85 8.22 1.36 -0.05
CA MET A 85 8.30 1.93 1.30
C MET A 85 7.41 1.19 2.33
N VAL A 86 6.28 0.64 1.87
CA VAL A 86 5.38 -0.18 2.69
C VAL A 86 5.92 -1.60 2.81
N ALA A 87 6.26 -2.25 1.70
CA ALA A 87 6.77 -3.63 1.67
C ALA A 87 8.06 -3.77 2.49
N ASP A 88 8.99 -2.82 2.34
CA ASP A 88 10.25 -2.75 3.06
C ASP A 88 10.05 -2.58 4.57
N TRP A 89 9.03 -1.80 4.96
CA TRP A 89 8.69 -1.64 6.38
C TRP A 89 8.18 -2.96 6.99
N PHE A 90 7.43 -3.75 6.23
CA PHE A 90 7.03 -5.09 6.67
C PHE A 90 8.22 -6.06 6.65
N ALA A 91 9.08 -6.03 5.64
CA ALA A 91 10.23 -6.93 5.52
C ALA A 91 11.18 -6.78 6.71
N ARG A 92 11.45 -5.55 7.15
CA ARG A 92 12.25 -5.27 8.34
C ARG A 92 11.70 -5.86 9.64
N ARG A 93 10.42 -6.22 9.68
CA ARG A 93 9.74 -6.81 10.85
C ARG A 93 9.73 -8.33 10.81
N PHE A 94 10.03 -8.93 9.66
CA PHE A 94 10.02 -10.37 9.43
C PHE A 94 11.32 -10.76 8.71
N LEU A 95 12.41 -10.78 9.48
CA LEU A 95 13.74 -11.09 8.98
C LEU A 95 13.76 -12.46 8.29
N GLY A 96 14.26 -12.51 7.05
CA GLY A 96 14.34 -13.73 6.24
C GLY A 96 13.05 -14.12 5.51
N ASP A 97 11.90 -13.50 5.83
CA ASP A 97 10.65 -13.75 5.13
C ASP A 97 10.54 -12.89 3.86
N VAL A 98 9.94 -13.46 2.83
CA VAL A 98 9.62 -12.78 1.58
C VAL A 98 8.28 -12.08 1.71
N ILE A 99 8.31 -10.74 1.71
CA ILE A 99 7.11 -9.92 1.74
C ILE A 99 6.66 -9.64 0.32
N VAL A 100 5.45 -10.09 -0.03
CA VAL A 100 4.86 -9.89 -1.35
C VAL A 100 3.59 -9.05 -1.21
N MET A 101 3.69 -7.78 -1.53
CA MET A 101 2.54 -6.88 -1.51
C MET A 101 2.06 -6.60 -2.92
N GLY A 102 0.77 -6.40 -3.12
CA GLY A 102 0.33 -5.99 -4.44
C GLY A 102 -1.16 -5.98 -4.66
N ASN A 103 -1.49 -5.79 -5.92
CA ASN A 103 -2.82 -5.84 -6.47
C ASN A 103 -2.77 -6.53 -7.83
N GLU A 104 -3.83 -6.40 -8.61
CA GLU A 104 -3.98 -7.07 -9.89
C GLU A 104 -3.12 -6.49 -11.02
N GLU A 105 -2.54 -5.30 -10.82
CA GLU A 105 -1.77 -4.55 -11.83
C GLU A 105 -0.30 -4.36 -11.44
N LYS A 106 0.05 -4.48 -10.17
CA LYS A 106 1.41 -4.28 -9.66
C LYS A 106 1.64 -5.13 -8.41
N SER A 107 2.87 -5.58 -8.22
CA SER A 107 3.33 -6.15 -6.96
C SER A 107 4.74 -5.65 -6.62
N TRP A 108 5.00 -5.58 -5.32
CA TRP A 108 6.23 -5.17 -4.69
C TRP A 108 6.68 -6.30 -3.78
N ILE A 109 7.84 -6.86 -4.08
CA ILE A 109 8.47 -7.93 -3.31
C ILE A 109 9.62 -7.31 -2.55
N SER A 110 9.70 -7.52 -1.25
CA SER A 110 10.80 -7.06 -0.41
C SER A 110 11.25 -8.18 0.52
N VAL A 111 12.56 -8.34 0.66
CA VAL A 111 13.20 -9.28 1.59
C VAL A 111 14.23 -8.51 2.41
N TYR A 112 14.20 -8.69 3.72
CA TYR A 112 15.21 -8.12 4.61
C TYR A 112 16.03 -9.25 5.22
N THR A 113 17.34 -9.17 5.05
CA THR A 113 18.34 -10.14 5.53
C THR A 113 19.46 -9.40 6.25
N GLU A 114 20.43 -10.12 6.80
CA GLU A 114 21.62 -9.54 7.43
C GLU A 114 22.46 -8.69 6.44
N GLU A 115 22.42 -9.04 5.15
CA GLU A 115 23.11 -8.31 4.08
C GLU A 115 22.40 -7.00 3.68
N GLY A 116 21.16 -6.79 4.14
CA GLY A 116 20.36 -5.62 3.87
C GLY A 116 19.02 -5.94 3.23
N ILE A 117 18.49 -4.96 2.50
CA ILE A 117 17.17 -5.05 1.87
C ILE A 117 17.30 -5.27 0.36
N THR A 118 16.62 -6.29 -0.15
CA THR A 118 16.46 -6.52 -1.59
C THR A 118 14.98 -6.39 -1.94
N HIS A 119 14.68 -5.74 -3.06
CA HIS A 119 13.31 -5.60 -3.51
C HIS A 119 13.16 -5.68 -5.04
N GLU A 120 11.99 -6.12 -5.49
CA GLU A 120 11.69 -6.31 -6.91
C GLU A 120 10.23 -5.90 -7.21
N LYS A 121 10.01 -5.25 -8.36
CA LYS A 121 8.66 -4.88 -8.84
C LYS A 121 8.23 -5.88 -9.90
N ARG A 122 7.00 -6.37 -9.82
CA ARG A 122 6.40 -7.26 -10.83
C ARG A 122 5.00 -6.80 -11.23
N GLU A 123 4.45 -7.45 -12.27
CA GLU A 123 3.21 -7.04 -12.93
C GLU A 123 1.92 -7.32 -12.14
N SER A 124 1.87 -8.30 -11.24
CA SER A 124 0.67 -8.50 -10.40
C SER A 124 0.97 -9.39 -9.22
N LEU A 125 0.21 -9.22 -8.14
CA LEU A 125 0.29 -10.04 -6.95
C LEU A 125 0.09 -11.53 -7.26
N LYS A 126 -0.89 -11.84 -8.12
CA LYS A 126 -1.18 -13.22 -8.53
C LYS A 126 0.01 -13.85 -9.24
N ARG A 127 0.54 -13.20 -10.29
CA ARG A 127 1.70 -13.72 -11.04
C ARG A 127 2.95 -13.82 -10.18
N ALA A 128 3.19 -12.86 -9.29
CA ALA A 128 4.31 -12.90 -8.36
C ALA A 128 4.22 -14.12 -7.44
N LEU A 129 3.04 -14.40 -6.90
CA LEU A 129 2.83 -15.53 -6.00
C LEU A 129 2.84 -16.88 -6.73
N GLU A 130 2.30 -16.98 -7.94
CA GLU A 130 2.37 -18.20 -8.77
C GLU A 130 3.84 -18.60 -9.01
N LYS A 131 4.68 -17.67 -9.48
CA LYS A 131 6.10 -17.95 -9.69
C LYS A 131 6.84 -18.36 -8.42
N LEU A 132 6.52 -17.72 -7.30
CA LEU A 132 7.14 -18.05 -6.02
C LEU A 132 6.70 -19.42 -5.49
N LYS A 133 5.44 -19.82 -5.74
CA LYS A 133 4.96 -21.17 -5.41
C LYS A 133 5.70 -22.22 -6.24
N ASP A 134 5.85 -21.99 -7.55
CA ASP A 134 6.55 -22.92 -8.44
C ASP A 134 8.00 -23.14 -8.01
N HIS A 135 8.67 -22.12 -7.46
CA HIS A 135 10.06 -22.21 -7.01
C HIS A 135 10.24 -22.79 -5.60
N LEU A 136 9.19 -22.79 -4.77
CA LEU A 136 9.27 -23.19 -3.36
C LEU A 136 8.46 -24.45 -3.04
N GLU A 137 7.93 -25.14 -4.05
CA GLU A 137 7.17 -26.40 -3.93
C GLU A 137 6.05 -26.33 -2.86
N ILE A 138 5.42 -25.16 -2.71
CA ILE A 138 4.39 -24.95 -1.68
C ILE A 138 3.11 -25.66 -2.11
N GLU A 139 2.76 -26.74 -1.40
CA GLU A 139 1.51 -27.47 -1.65
C GLU A 139 0.27 -26.58 -1.47
N ASN A 140 -0.68 -26.79 -2.39
CA ASN A 140 -1.84 -25.94 -2.63
C ASN A 140 -2.78 -25.81 -1.42
N GLU A 141 -2.71 -24.73 -0.66
CA GLU A 141 -3.82 -24.39 0.25
C GLU A 141 -4.26 -22.92 0.29
N THR A 142 -3.51 -21.99 -0.30
CA THR A 142 -3.90 -20.57 -0.21
C THR A 142 -4.51 -20.06 -1.50
N ASN A 143 -5.84 -19.93 -1.46
CA ASN A 143 -6.61 -19.18 -2.43
C ASN A 143 -6.31 -17.67 -2.28
N LEU A 144 -5.85 -17.03 -3.36
CA LEU A 144 -5.56 -15.60 -3.41
C LEU A 144 -6.79 -14.74 -3.13
N GLU A 145 -8.00 -15.26 -3.41
CA GLU A 145 -9.25 -14.63 -3.03
C GLU A 145 -9.34 -14.40 -1.51
N ASP A 146 -8.66 -15.21 -0.70
CA ASP A 146 -8.69 -15.05 0.74
C ASP A 146 -7.83 -13.89 1.21
N VAL A 147 -6.70 -13.61 0.54
CA VAL A 147 -5.88 -12.42 0.83
C VAL A 147 -6.71 -11.16 0.62
N TRP A 148 -7.48 -11.14 -0.47
CA TRP A 148 -8.45 -10.09 -0.75
C TRP A 148 -9.54 -10.02 0.31
N LYS A 149 -10.21 -11.14 0.63
CA LYS A 149 -11.28 -11.17 1.65
C LYS A 149 -10.79 -10.69 3.01
N ILE A 150 -9.58 -11.08 3.43
CA ILE A 150 -8.96 -10.65 4.69
C ILE A 150 -8.74 -9.14 4.69
N TYR A 151 -8.21 -8.58 3.59
CA TYR A 151 -8.06 -7.15 3.45
C TYR A 151 -9.40 -6.44 3.64
N TYR A 152 -10.45 -6.84 2.92
CA TYR A 152 -11.77 -6.19 3.01
C TYR A 152 -12.44 -6.35 4.37
N LYS A 153 -12.45 -7.56 4.93
CA LYS A 153 -13.00 -7.80 6.27
C LYS A 153 -12.31 -6.94 7.31
N SER A 154 -11.00 -6.74 7.19
CA SER A 154 -10.27 -5.88 8.14
C SER A 154 -10.61 -4.38 8.04
N GLN A 155 -11.12 -3.92 6.89
CA GLN A 155 -11.62 -2.56 6.72
C GLN A 155 -13.08 -2.41 7.19
N TYR A 156 -13.78 -3.53 7.39
CA TYR A 156 -15.19 -3.58 7.71
C TYR A 156 -15.39 -3.94 9.19
N SER A 157 -15.90 -3.00 9.98
CA SER A 157 -16.37 -3.26 11.34
C SER A 157 -17.86 -2.94 11.39
N GLU A 158 -18.67 -3.93 11.78
CA GLU A 158 -20.13 -3.87 11.79
C GLU A 158 -20.67 -2.77 12.72
N GLU A 159 -19.93 -2.53 13.81
CA GLU A 159 -20.17 -1.48 14.81
C GLU A 159 -19.82 -0.08 14.30
N ARG A 160 -18.91 0.03 13.31
CA ARG A 160 -18.46 1.30 12.69
C ARG A 160 -19.09 1.48 11.31
N LYS A 161 -20.42 1.33 11.24
CA LYS A 161 -21.24 1.36 10.02
C LYS A 161 -21.32 2.74 9.36
N ASN A 162 -20.22 3.48 9.27
CA ASN A 162 -20.15 4.71 8.48
C ASN A 162 -19.92 4.35 7.01
N LYS A 163 -21.01 4.03 6.32
CA LYS A 163 -21.04 3.67 4.89
C LYS A 163 -20.47 4.78 4.01
N GLU A 164 -20.61 6.04 4.40
CA GLU A 164 -20.03 7.18 3.68
C GLU A 164 -18.50 7.21 3.80
N LEU A 165 -17.97 7.03 5.01
CA LEU A 165 -16.52 6.96 5.24
C LEU A 165 -15.92 5.74 4.53
N PHE A 166 -16.63 4.62 4.50
CA PHE A 166 -16.22 3.43 3.76
C PHE A 166 -16.17 3.69 2.25
N ARG A 167 -17.23 4.26 1.66
CA ARG A 167 -17.25 4.64 0.23
C ARG A 167 -16.17 5.67 -0.12
N LYS A 168 -15.92 6.64 0.77
CA LYS A 168 -14.86 7.64 0.60
C LYS A 168 -13.46 7.03 0.67
N ASN A 169 -13.27 5.97 1.45
CA ASN A 169 -11.99 5.29 1.61
C ASN A 169 -11.77 4.11 0.65
N MET A 170 -12.82 3.61 -0.01
CA MET A 170 -12.79 2.42 -0.85
C MET A 170 -13.26 2.75 -2.28
N PRO A 171 -12.32 2.95 -3.23
CA PRO A 171 -12.65 3.28 -4.63
C PRO A 171 -13.55 2.25 -5.33
N GLU A 172 -14.54 2.69 -6.10
CA GLU A 172 -15.58 1.82 -6.70
C GLU A 172 -15.07 0.68 -7.59
N LYS A 173 -13.87 0.83 -8.18
CA LYS A 173 -13.22 -0.23 -8.98
C LYS A 173 -12.96 -1.51 -8.18
N TYR A 174 -12.71 -1.37 -6.87
CA TYR A 174 -12.51 -2.47 -5.93
C TYR A 174 -13.83 -3.20 -5.66
N ILE A 175 -14.93 -2.45 -5.51
CA ILE A 175 -16.30 -2.99 -5.36
C ILE A 175 -16.70 -3.84 -6.57
N LYS A 176 -16.52 -3.31 -7.79
CA LYS A 176 -16.94 -3.98 -9.04
C LYS A 176 -16.32 -5.36 -9.26
N ARG A 177 -15.07 -5.58 -8.83
CA ARG A 177 -14.40 -6.89 -8.95
C ARG A 177 -14.89 -7.93 -7.93
N THR A 178 -15.64 -7.48 -6.92
CA THR A 178 -16.16 -8.30 -5.82
C THR A 178 -17.59 -8.79 -6.05
N LYS A 179 -18.18 -8.44 -7.21
CA LYS A 179 -19.62 -8.53 -7.53
C LYS A 179 -20.28 -9.91 -7.46
N ASN A 180 -19.56 -11.01 -7.23
CA ASN A 180 -20.18 -12.33 -7.24
C ASN A 180 -20.39 -13.02 -5.88
N LYS A 181 -19.75 -12.59 -4.78
CA LYS A 181 -19.95 -13.24 -3.46
C LYS A 181 -20.05 -12.29 -2.27
N ILE A 182 -19.15 -11.31 -2.14
CA ILE A 182 -19.14 -10.40 -0.98
C ILE A 182 -20.39 -9.50 -1.05
N GLU A 183 -20.69 -8.85 -2.18
CA GLU A 183 -21.94 -8.06 -2.29
C GLU A 183 -23.21 -8.88 -1.99
N LYS A 184 -23.22 -10.21 -2.19
CA LYS A 184 -24.37 -11.08 -1.88
C LYS A 184 -24.47 -11.40 -0.38
N GLU A 185 -23.36 -11.66 0.30
CA GLU A 185 -23.34 -11.81 1.77
C GLU A 185 -23.69 -10.51 2.50
N PHE A 186 -23.31 -9.36 1.94
CA PHE A 186 -23.56 -8.03 2.53
C PHE A 186 -24.87 -7.36 2.03
N LYS A 187 -25.66 -8.06 1.20
CA LYS A 187 -27.01 -7.66 0.72
C LYS A 187 -28.15 -8.32 1.50
N SER A 188 -27.97 -8.72 2.75
CA SER A 188 -29.09 -9.00 3.66
C SER A 188 -29.73 -7.70 4.18
N ARG A 189 -30.20 -6.88 3.22
CA ARG A 189 -31.27 -5.85 3.22
C ARG A 189 -30.99 -4.90 2.06
N LYS A 190 -31.92 -4.84 1.11
CA LYS A 190 -31.86 -3.94 -0.05
C LYS A 190 -31.87 -2.50 0.44
N LEU A 191 -31.12 -1.63 -0.24
CA LEU A 191 -30.89 -0.24 0.14
C LEU A 191 -32.04 0.72 -0.27
N ASP A 192 -33.20 0.18 -0.66
CA ASP A 192 -34.39 0.95 -1.07
C ASP A 192 -35.59 0.74 -0.11
N GLU A 193 -35.37 0.14 1.07
CA GLU A 193 -36.42 -0.04 2.10
C GLU A 193 -36.12 0.75 3.39
N TYR A 194 -35.50 1.93 3.27
CA TYR A 194 -35.50 3.00 4.28
C TYR A 194 -35.35 4.37 3.60
#